data_AF-A0A644VMD1-F1
#
_entry.id   AF-A0A644VMD1-F1
#
_cell.length_a   1.000
_cell.length_b   1.000
_cell.length_c   1.000
_cell.angle_alpha   90.00
_cell.angle_beta   90.00
_cell.angle_gamma   90.00
#
_symmetry.space_group_name_H-M   'P 1'
#
loop_
_entity.id
_entity.type
_entity.pdbx_description
1 polymer ?
#
loop_
_entity_poly.entity_id
_entity_poly.type
_entity_poly.pdbx_seq_one_letter_code
_entity_poly.pdbx_strand_id
1 'polypeptide(L)'
;MDIHPEQHYGKLLKIKNMKTHVFVICLLYILAFSCCEDEELTIKKTAYTGDEIRLGGCYYGINITDSNYATYMFFYQDGVMLSFRDISDITSLNQFMYLDDIRKEKTMWSVFSINDSVITTQGWGQPWGHGRPLVTDYGKIINDTTILWYKQENTRTGTYEYNSVVNFRKFSPKPDSTNVFIK
;
A
#
# COMPACT_ATOMS: atom_id res chain seq x y z
N MET A 1 13.60 -72.02 -23.64
CA MET A 1 12.46 -71.29 -23.04
C MET A 1 13.12 -70.20 -22.23
N ASP A 2 13.41 -69.07 -22.87
CA ASP A 2 14.35 -68.09 -22.34
C ASP A 2 13.68 -66.74 -22.34
N ILE A 3 12.98 -66.46 -21.25
CA ILE A 3 12.44 -65.14 -20.97
C ILE A 3 13.61 -64.33 -20.43
N HIS A 4 14.25 -63.54 -21.30
CA HIS A 4 15.34 -62.64 -20.92
C HIS A 4 14.89 -61.70 -19.78
N PRO A 5 15.46 -61.79 -18.55
CA PRO A 5 15.01 -61.02 -17.38
C PRO A 5 15.22 -59.51 -17.51
N GLU A 6 16.09 -59.08 -18.43
CA GLU A 6 16.52 -57.69 -18.54
C GLU A 6 15.44 -56.73 -19.05
N GLN A 7 14.50 -57.21 -19.87
CA GLN A 7 13.45 -56.35 -20.43
C GLN A 7 12.40 -55.91 -19.39
N HIS A 8 12.14 -56.74 -18.37
CA HIS A 8 11.19 -56.40 -17.30
C HIS A 8 11.78 -55.41 -16.29
N TYR A 9 13.08 -55.55 -15.99
CA TYR A 9 13.76 -54.68 -15.02
C TYR A 9 13.90 -53.24 -15.54
N GLY A 10 14.24 -53.07 -16.82
CA GLY A 10 14.33 -51.75 -17.46
C GLY A 10 12.99 -50.99 -17.52
N LYS A 11 11.87 -51.70 -17.72
CA LYS A 11 10.51 -51.11 -17.69
C LYS A 11 10.12 -50.62 -16.30
N LEU A 12 10.41 -51.40 -15.26
CA LEU A 12 10.11 -51.03 -13.86
C LEU A 12 10.94 -49.84 -13.39
N LEU A 13 12.24 -49.78 -13.73
CA LEU A 13 13.09 -48.61 -13.44
C LEU A 13 12.58 -47.33 -14.14
N LYS A 14 12.18 -47.45 -15.42
CA LYS A 14 11.68 -46.32 -16.23
C LYS A 14 10.35 -45.77 -15.69
N ILE A 15 9.45 -46.63 -15.22
CA ILE A 15 8.17 -46.24 -14.60
C ILE A 15 8.39 -45.57 -13.23
N LYS A 16 9.36 -46.06 -12.43
CA LYS A 16 9.71 -45.46 -11.14
C LYS A 16 10.30 -44.05 -11.31
N ASN A 17 11.21 -43.86 -12.27
CA ASN A 17 11.81 -42.55 -12.55
C ASN A 17 10.80 -41.54 -13.13
N MET A 18 9.87 -41.96 -14.00
CA MET A 18 8.83 -41.08 -14.54
C MET A 18 7.91 -40.51 -13.46
N LYS A 19 7.55 -41.32 -12.45
CA LYS A 19 6.75 -40.85 -11.30
C LYS A 19 7.52 -39.85 -10.43
N THR A 20 8.82 -40.06 -10.24
CA THR A 20 9.68 -39.12 -9.49
C THR A 20 9.83 -37.79 -10.22
N HIS A 21 10.04 -37.79 -11.55
CA HIS A 21 10.15 -36.55 -12.32
C HIS A 21 8.86 -35.75 -12.33
N VAL A 22 7.70 -36.41 -12.48
CA VAL A 22 6.39 -35.74 -12.38
C VAL A 22 6.18 -35.15 -11.00
N PHE A 23 6.52 -35.89 -9.93
CA PHE A 23 6.43 -35.40 -8.56
C PHE A 23 7.35 -34.18 -8.30
N VAL A 24 8.59 -34.22 -8.79
CA VAL A 24 9.54 -33.10 -8.70
C VAL A 24 9.05 -31.90 -9.50
N ILE A 25 8.49 -32.10 -10.68
CA ILE A 25 7.89 -31.01 -11.48
C ILE A 25 6.69 -30.41 -10.75
N CYS A 26 5.80 -31.22 -10.16
CA CYS A 26 4.69 -30.71 -9.36
C CYS A 26 5.16 -29.92 -8.13
N LEU A 27 6.21 -30.38 -7.44
CA LEU A 27 6.83 -29.65 -6.33
C LEU A 27 7.46 -28.32 -6.77
N LEU A 28 8.16 -28.31 -7.91
CA LEU A 28 8.71 -27.08 -8.50
C LEU A 28 7.60 -26.12 -8.93
N TYR A 29 6.47 -26.62 -9.44
CA TYR A 29 5.30 -25.82 -9.73
C TYR A 29 4.68 -25.22 -8.44
N ILE A 30 4.54 -26.00 -7.37
CA ILE A 30 4.02 -25.51 -6.08
C ILE A 30 4.94 -24.46 -5.48
N LEU A 31 6.26 -24.65 -5.55
CA LEU A 31 7.25 -23.67 -5.09
C LEU A 31 7.28 -22.41 -5.97
N ALA A 32 7.05 -22.54 -7.28
CA ALA A 32 6.94 -21.41 -8.21
C ALA A 32 5.66 -20.58 -8.02
N PHE A 33 4.64 -21.15 -7.36
CA PHE A 33 3.39 -20.47 -6.99
C PHE A 33 3.37 -20.03 -5.53
N SER A 34 4.53 -19.85 -4.87
CA SER A 34 4.59 -19.11 -3.61
C SER A 34 4.07 -17.69 -3.88
N CYS A 35 2.79 -17.49 -3.60
CA CYS A 35 2.09 -16.24 -3.81
C CYS A 35 2.82 -15.16 -3.03
N CYS A 36 3.27 -14.12 -3.73
CA CYS A 36 3.89 -12.98 -3.06
C CYS A 36 2.77 -12.16 -2.43
N GLU A 37 2.44 -12.44 -1.17
CA GLU A 37 1.45 -11.68 -0.42
C GLU A 37 1.99 -10.29 -0.07
N ASP A 38 1.08 -9.31 -0.02
CA ASP A 38 1.42 -7.96 0.45
C ASP A 38 1.80 -8.02 1.93
N GLU A 39 2.73 -7.16 2.35
CA GLU A 39 3.10 -7.07 3.76
C GLU A 39 1.90 -6.62 4.62
N GLU A 40 1.80 -7.17 5.83
CA GLU A 40 0.75 -6.81 6.78
C GLU A 40 1.05 -5.47 7.46
N LEU A 41 0.03 -4.62 7.62
CA LEU A 41 0.17 -3.37 8.36
C LEU A 41 0.58 -3.66 9.81
N THR A 42 1.60 -2.97 10.29
CA THR A 42 2.04 -3.03 11.69
C THR A 42 1.31 -2.00 12.55
N ILE A 43 0.84 -0.90 11.95
CA ILE A 43 -0.04 0.07 12.59
C ILE A 43 -1.49 -0.44 12.52
N LYS A 44 -2.16 -0.51 13.67
CA LYS A 44 -3.57 -0.91 13.73
C LYS A 44 -4.49 0.25 13.41
N LYS A 45 -5.49 0.00 12.57
CA LYS A 45 -6.61 0.92 12.36
C LYS A 45 -7.29 1.19 13.71
N THR A 46 -7.30 2.45 14.12
CA THR A 46 -7.88 2.90 15.39
C THR A 46 -8.62 4.20 15.16
N ALA A 47 -9.81 4.34 15.73
CA ALA A 47 -10.58 5.57 15.59
C ALA A 47 -9.80 6.78 16.15
N TYR A 48 -9.72 7.83 15.36
CA TYR A 48 -9.17 9.11 15.76
C TYR A 48 -10.18 9.87 16.61
N THR A 49 -9.77 10.26 17.81
CA THR A 49 -10.60 10.94 18.81
C THR A 49 -10.01 12.24 19.33
N GLY A 50 -8.85 12.64 18.80
CA GLY A 50 -8.16 13.87 19.18
C GLY A 50 -8.60 15.10 18.39
N ASP A 51 -7.88 16.20 18.61
CA ASP A 51 -8.08 17.51 17.99
C ASP A 51 -6.78 18.10 17.38
N GLU A 52 -5.69 17.31 17.37
CA GLU A 52 -4.40 17.66 16.79
C GLU A 52 -4.45 17.91 15.27
N ILE A 53 -5.44 17.34 14.56
CA ILE A 53 -5.69 17.57 13.12
C ILE A 53 -7.17 17.77 12.81
N ARG A 54 -7.46 18.49 11.73
CA ARG A 54 -8.83 18.72 11.25
C ARG A 54 -9.28 17.67 10.25
N LEU A 55 -10.41 17.01 10.52
CA LEU A 55 -11.00 16.01 9.62
C LEU A 55 -12.00 16.57 8.59
N GLY A 56 -12.45 17.82 8.75
CA GLY A 56 -13.52 18.45 7.97
C GLY A 56 -13.10 18.97 6.58
N GLY A 57 -12.08 18.37 5.98
CA GLY A 57 -11.50 18.81 4.71
C GLY A 57 -10.38 17.89 4.25
N CYS A 58 -9.39 18.46 3.57
CA CYS A 58 -8.16 17.77 3.17
C CYS A 58 -6.93 18.57 3.58
N TYR A 59 -5.80 17.90 3.73
CA TYR A 59 -4.50 18.54 3.74
C TYR A 59 -3.96 18.57 2.32
N TYR A 60 -3.51 19.75 1.92
CA TYR A 60 -3.16 20.09 0.55
C TYR A 60 -1.72 20.60 0.49
N GLY A 61 -0.93 20.07 -0.43
CA GLY A 61 0.44 20.51 -0.68
C GLY A 61 0.73 20.60 -2.18
N ILE A 62 1.24 21.75 -2.62
CA ILE A 62 1.70 21.95 -4.00
C ILE A 62 3.14 21.44 -4.09
N ASN A 63 3.43 20.63 -5.10
CA ASN A 63 4.80 20.26 -5.38
C ASN A 63 5.53 21.44 -6.04
N ILE A 64 6.63 21.89 -5.44
CA ILE A 64 7.36 23.09 -5.88
C ILE A 64 7.90 22.93 -7.31
N THR A 65 8.15 21.70 -7.77
CA THR A 65 8.66 21.44 -9.13
C THR A 65 7.59 21.47 -10.22
N ASP A 66 6.30 21.43 -9.85
CA ASP A 66 5.19 21.32 -10.78
C ASP A 66 3.92 21.89 -10.13
N SER A 67 3.72 23.19 -10.29
CA SER A 67 2.64 23.97 -9.67
C SER A 67 1.24 23.54 -10.13
N ASN A 68 1.14 22.74 -11.19
CA ASN A 68 -0.14 22.30 -11.75
C ASN A 68 -0.75 21.13 -11.00
N TYR A 69 0.00 20.48 -10.11
CA TYR A 69 -0.49 19.34 -9.35
C TYR A 69 -0.27 19.53 -7.85
N ALA A 70 -1.17 18.96 -7.08
CA ALA A 70 -1.11 18.94 -5.64
C ALA A 70 -1.37 17.55 -5.09
N THR A 71 -0.82 17.29 -3.91
CA THR A 71 -1.20 16.15 -3.08
C THR A 71 -2.42 16.52 -2.25
N TYR A 72 -3.41 15.64 -2.25
CA TYR A 72 -4.61 15.73 -1.44
C TYR A 72 -4.61 14.58 -0.43
N MET A 73 -4.69 14.90 0.85
CA MET A 73 -4.75 13.93 1.94
C MET A 73 -6.06 14.09 2.71
N PHE A 74 -6.91 13.06 2.67
CA PHE A 74 -8.19 13.03 3.39
C PHE A 74 -8.08 12.07 4.58
N PHE A 75 -8.04 12.61 5.78
CA PHE A 75 -8.03 11.85 7.04
C PHE A 75 -9.45 11.56 7.51
N TYR A 76 -9.75 10.34 7.94
CA TYR A 76 -11.07 9.92 8.39
C TYR A 76 -11.07 9.56 9.87
N GLN A 77 -12.25 9.68 10.49
CA GLN A 77 -12.42 9.44 11.93
C GLN A 77 -12.10 7.99 12.32
N ASP A 78 -12.20 7.03 11.40
CA ASP A 78 -11.91 5.62 11.65
C ASP A 78 -10.41 5.28 11.59
N GLY A 79 -9.52 6.28 11.48
CA GLY A 79 -8.07 6.08 11.46
C GLY A 79 -7.50 5.74 10.09
N VAL A 80 -8.27 5.92 9.02
CA VAL A 80 -7.84 5.72 7.64
C VAL A 80 -7.53 7.07 6.98
N MET A 81 -6.57 7.06 6.06
CA MET A 81 -6.24 8.17 5.17
C MET A 81 -6.35 7.72 3.71
N LEU A 82 -6.98 8.55 2.88
CA LEU A 82 -6.89 8.47 1.42
C LEU A 82 -5.96 9.58 0.93
N SER A 83 -4.89 9.25 0.22
CA SER A 83 -3.92 10.22 -0.30
C SER A 83 -3.64 9.95 -1.78
N PHE A 84 -3.65 11.00 -2.59
CA PHE A 84 -3.35 10.93 -4.02
C PHE A 84 -2.91 12.29 -4.57
N ARG A 85 -2.38 12.28 -5.80
CA ARG A 85 -1.99 13.50 -6.53
C ARG A 85 -3.00 13.73 -7.67
N ASP A 86 -3.40 14.98 -7.83
CA ASP A 86 -4.22 15.43 -8.96
C ASP A 86 -3.88 16.89 -9.29
N ILE A 87 -4.56 17.48 -10.26
CA ILE A 87 -4.43 18.90 -10.57
C ILE A 87 -4.67 19.76 -9.32
N SER A 88 -3.95 20.86 -9.21
CA SER A 88 -4.08 21.81 -8.11
C SER A 88 -5.45 22.48 -8.09
N ASP A 89 -5.76 23.11 -6.94
CA ASP A 89 -6.94 23.97 -6.76
C ASP A 89 -8.34 23.34 -6.91
N ILE A 90 -8.45 22.00 -6.89
CA ILE A 90 -9.74 21.30 -6.87
C ILE A 90 -10.56 21.70 -5.63
N THR A 91 -11.85 21.97 -5.84
CA THR A 91 -12.81 22.44 -4.82
C THR A 91 -13.99 21.49 -4.60
N SER A 92 -14.21 20.54 -5.50
CA SER A 92 -15.35 19.60 -5.45
C SER A 92 -14.98 18.23 -6.02
N LEU A 93 -15.68 17.18 -5.57
CA LEU A 93 -15.32 15.79 -5.92
C LEU A 93 -15.36 15.51 -7.42
N ASN A 94 -16.29 16.13 -8.15
CA ASN A 94 -16.46 15.94 -9.59
C ASN A 94 -15.31 16.52 -10.45
N GLN A 95 -14.40 17.29 -9.83
CA GLN A 95 -13.22 17.83 -10.50
C GLN A 95 -12.02 16.87 -10.42
N PHE A 96 -12.04 15.90 -9.50
CA PHE A 96 -10.98 14.89 -9.41
C PHE A 96 -11.02 13.96 -10.61
N MET A 97 -9.86 13.76 -11.21
CA MET A 97 -9.69 12.85 -12.32
C MET A 97 -9.63 11.42 -11.80
N TYR A 98 -10.49 10.55 -12.32
CA TYR A 98 -10.51 9.11 -11.98
C TYR A 98 -10.64 8.80 -10.47
N LEU A 99 -11.35 9.63 -9.70
CA LEU A 99 -11.52 9.43 -8.24
C LEU A 99 -12.01 8.02 -7.88
N ASP A 100 -12.92 7.46 -8.68
CA ASP A 100 -13.46 6.11 -8.45
C ASP A 100 -12.40 5.01 -8.65
N ASP A 101 -11.43 5.22 -9.53
CA ASP A 101 -10.34 4.27 -9.74
C ASP A 101 -9.26 4.45 -8.69
N ILE A 102 -8.93 5.69 -8.31
CA ILE A 102 -8.04 6.02 -7.18
C ILE A 102 -8.49 5.30 -5.91
N ARG A 103 -9.80 5.29 -5.62
CA ARG A 103 -10.35 4.60 -4.44
C ARG A 103 -10.23 3.07 -4.50
N LYS A 104 -10.06 2.48 -5.68
CA LYS A 104 -9.81 1.04 -5.86
C LYS A 104 -8.32 0.70 -5.81
N GLU A 105 -7.43 1.69 -5.74
CA GLU A 105 -5.99 1.45 -5.65
C GLU A 105 -5.54 1.31 -4.20
N LYS A 106 -5.07 0.11 -3.84
CA LYS A 106 -4.60 -0.20 -2.49
C LYS A 106 -3.49 0.75 -2.00
N THR A 107 -2.65 1.26 -2.90
CA THR A 107 -1.53 2.15 -2.56
C THR A 107 -1.96 3.58 -2.20
N MET A 108 -3.22 3.93 -2.42
CA MET A 108 -3.78 5.25 -2.07
C MET A 108 -4.31 5.29 -0.64
N TRP A 109 -4.45 4.12 -0.02
CA TRP A 109 -5.00 3.97 1.32
C TRP A 109 -3.90 3.67 2.33
N SER A 110 -3.98 4.34 3.47
CA SER A 110 -3.09 4.15 4.61
C SER A 110 -3.90 4.19 5.91
N VAL A 111 -3.41 3.54 6.95
CA VAL A 111 -3.82 3.85 8.32
C VAL A 111 -3.00 5.03 8.84
N PHE A 112 -3.53 5.77 9.80
CA PHE A 112 -2.78 6.79 10.53
C PHE A 112 -2.98 6.68 12.03
N SER A 113 -1.96 7.10 12.76
CA SER A 113 -2.00 7.30 14.20
C SER A 113 -1.30 8.61 14.56
N ILE A 114 -1.71 9.19 15.67
CA ILE A 114 -1.07 10.39 16.22
C ILE A 114 -0.62 10.05 17.63
N ASN A 115 0.65 10.36 17.90
CA ASN A 115 1.23 10.30 19.24
C ASN A 115 1.94 11.61 19.50
N ASP A 116 1.50 12.34 20.52
CA ASP A 116 1.89 13.72 20.79
C ASP A 116 1.76 14.61 19.53
N SER A 117 2.85 15.22 19.09
CA SER A 117 2.88 16.08 17.90
C SER A 117 3.33 15.35 16.63
N VAL A 118 3.31 14.01 16.62
CA VAL A 118 3.77 13.20 15.48
C VAL A 118 2.62 12.42 14.90
N ILE A 119 2.29 12.71 13.64
CA ILE A 119 1.42 11.86 12.82
C ILE A 119 2.28 10.83 12.10
N THR A 120 1.87 9.57 12.19
CA THR A 120 2.47 8.47 11.44
C THR A 120 1.40 7.86 10.54
N THR A 121 1.69 7.70 9.26
CA THR A 121 0.81 6.97 8.33
C THR A 121 1.53 5.73 7.81
N GLN A 122 0.81 4.63 7.61
CA GLN A 122 1.35 3.44 7.00
C GLN A 122 0.37 2.85 5.98
N GLY A 123 0.88 2.57 4.79
CA GLY A 123 0.15 1.94 3.71
C GLY A 123 1.05 1.04 2.89
N TRP A 124 0.64 0.76 1.66
CA TRP A 124 1.36 -0.14 0.76
C TRP A 124 2.04 0.62 -0.38
N GLY A 125 3.29 0.27 -0.65
CA GLY A 125 4.04 0.73 -1.81
C GLY A 125 3.69 -0.03 -3.08
N GLN A 126 4.41 0.27 -4.16
CA GLN A 126 4.27 -0.45 -5.42
C GLN A 126 4.79 -1.89 -5.29
N PRO A 127 4.14 -2.89 -5.92
CA PRO A 127 4.50 -4.30 -5.77
C PRO A 127 5.90 -4.66 -6.29
N TRP A 128 6.41 -3.94 -7.31
CA TRP A 128 7.72 -4.19 -7.95
C TRP A 128 7.98 -5.68 -8.28
N GLY A 129 6.98 -6.37 -8.84
CA GLY A 129 7.06 -7.78 -9.22
C GLY A 129 6.86 -8.78 -8.06
N HIS A 130 6.59 -8.29 -6.85
CA HIS A 130 6.32 -9.08 -5.64
C HIS A 130 5.08 -8.55 -4.91
N GLY A 131 4.84 -8.99 -3.69
CA GLY A 131 3.86 -8.38 -2.79
C GLY A 131 4.26 -6.94 -2.48
N ARG A 132 3.30 -6.11 -2.09
CA ARG A 132 3.54 -4.69 -1.79
C ARG A 132 4.31 -4.53 -0.48
N PRO A 133 5.41 -3.76 -0.47
CA PRO A 133 6.10 -3.41 0.75
C PRO A 133 5.28 -2.41 1.56
N LEU A 134 5.54 -2.29 2.86
CA LEU A 134 5.01 -1.19 3.66
C LEU A 134 5.75 0.11 3.37
N VAL A 135 4.99 1.20 3.33
CA VAL A 135 5.49 2.57 3.30
C VAL A 135 4.95 3.29 4.52
N THR A 136 5.85 3.79 5.37
CA THR A 136 5.52 4.51 6.61
C THR A 136 6.03 5.95 6.51
N ASP A 137 5.15 6.93 6.57
CA ASP A 137 5.49 8.35 6.57
C ASP A 137 5.33 8.94 7.97
N TYR A 138 6.23 9.86 8.30
CA TYR A 138 6.27 10.56 9.58
C TYR A 138 6.17 12.06 9.35
N GLY A 139 5.19 12.67 10.02
CA GLY A 139 4.92 14.10 9.97
C GLY A 139 4.91 14.71 11.36
N LYS A 140 5.44 15.92 11.47
CA LYS A 140 5.30 16.78 12.64
C LYS A 140 4.06 17.65 12.47
N ILE A 141 3.15 17.56 13.41
CA ILE A 141 1.99 18.45 13.51
C ILE A 141 2.50 19.78 14.07
N ILE A 142 2.49 20.82 13.24
CA ILE A 142 2.91 22.17 13.65
C ILE A 142 1.76 22.87 14.39
N ASN A 143 0.54 22.66 13.89
CA ASN A 143 -0.73 23.03 14.50
C ASN A 143 -1.84 22.22 13.80
N ASP A 144 -3.09 22.42 14.21
CA ASP A 144 -4.28 21.73 13.69
C ASP A 144 -4.53 21.92 12.18
N THR A 145 -3.85 22.87 11.53
CA THR A 145 -3.96 23.14 10.09
C THR A 145 -2.69 22.88 9.29
N THR A 146 -1.56 22.52 9.92
CA THR A 146 -0.28 22.41 9.22
C THR A 146 0.51 21.19 9.68
N ILE A 147 0.89 20.36 8.70
CA ILE A 147 1.73 19.18 8.92
C ILE A 147 3.01 19.33 8.09
N LEU A 148 4.16 19.09 8.71
CA LEU A 148 5.46 18.97 8.05
C LEU A 148 5.85 17.49 7.98
N TRP A 149 5.79 16.90 6.79
CA TRP A 149 6.34 15.57 6.54
C TRP A 149 7.84 15.64 6.40
N TYR A 150 8.55 14.75 7.10
CA TYR A 150 10.02 14.81 7.18
C TYR A 150 10.75 13.49 6.94
N LYS A 151 10.07 12.35 7.04
CA LYS A 151 10.69 11.03 6.89
C LYS A 151 9.70 10.03 6.30
N GLN A 152 10.21 9.17 5.44
CA GLN A 152 9.53 7.97 4.94
C GLN A 152 10.43 6.75 5.16
N GLU A 153 9.82 5.65 5.54
CA GLU A 153 10.44 4.34 5.64
C GLU A 153 9.72 3.35 4.73
N ASN A 154 10.46 2.75 3.80
CA ASN A 154 9.98 1.69 2.95
C ASN A 154 10.73 0.41 3.34
N THR A 155 9.99 -0.67 3.64
CA THR A 155 10.57 -1.94 4.10
C THR A 155 11.53 -2.59 3.11
N ARG A 156 11.47 -2.19 1.83
CA ARG A 156 12.31 -2.70 0.76
C ARG A 156 13.40 -1.73 0.31
N THR A 157 13.12 -0.44 0.22
CA THR A 157 14.08 0.57 -0.28
C THR A 157 14.77 1.37 0.81
N GLY A 158 14.40 1.17 2.08
CA GLY A 158 15.01 1.84 3.21
C GLY A 158 14.36 3.18 3.55
N THR A 159 15.12 4.03 4.24
CA THR A 159 14.65 5.32 4.78
C THR A 159 15.02 6.48 3.86
N TYR A 160 14.10 7.43 3.72
CA TYR A 160 14.29 8.67 2.99
C TYR A 160 13.83 9.86 3.84
N GLU A 161 14.65 10.90 3.92
CA GLU A 161 14.31 12.16 4.56
C GLU A 161 13.94 13.21 3.52
N TYR A 162 12.93 14.02 3.83
CA TYR A 162 12.46 15.07 2.95
C TYR A 162 11.85 16.21 3.77
N ASN A 163 11.36 17.26 3.10
CA ASN A 163 10.57 18.29 3.76
C ASN A 163 9.40 18.61 2.85
N SER A 164 8.19 18.30 3.31
CA SER A 164 6.95 18.64 2.61
C SER A 164 5.94 19.20 3.57
N VAL A 165 5.51 20.44 3.34
CA VAL A 165 4.50 21.10 4.14
C VAL A 165 3.16 20.98 3.45
N VAL A 166 2.15 20.50 4.18
CA VAL A 166 0.76 20.46 3.74
C VAL A 166 -0.10 21.30 4.69
N ASN A 167 -1.10 21.98 4.12
CA ASN A 167 -2.01 22.85 4.85
C ASN A 167 -3.45 22.38 4.72
N PHE A 168 -4.21 22.52 5.80
CA PHE A 168 -5.62 22.19 5.82
C PHE A 168 -6.41 23.13 4.91
N ARG A 169 -7.24 22.54 4.07
CA ARG A 169 -8.23 23.21 3.24
C ARG A 169 -9.60 22.61 3.54
N LYS A 170 -10.56 23.46 3.88
CA LYS A 170 -11.95 23.03 4.02
C LYS A 170 -12.43 22.43 2.70
N PHE A 171 -12.98 21.22 2.75
CA PHE A 171 -13.44 20.49 1.57
C PHE A 171 -14.64 19.64 1.94
N SER A 172 -15.75 19.80 1.22
CA SER A 172 -16.99 19.05 1.47
C SER A 172 -17.83 18.94 0.20
N PRO A 173 -18.42 17.77 -0.09
CA PRO A 173 -18.22 16.50 0.61
C PRO A 173 -16.81 15.92 0.40
N LYS A 174 -16.36 15.06 1.32
CA LYS A 174 -15.11 14.30 1.17
C LYS A 174 -15.37 13.04 0.33
N PRO A 175 -14.33 12.43 -0.28
CA PRO A 175 -14.45 11.08 -0.80
C PRO A 175 -14.91 10.13 0.29
N ASP A 176 -15.64 9.08 -0.07
CA ASP A 176 -16.11 8.09 0.87
C ASP A 176 -14.96 7.18 1.34
N SER A 177 -14.87 6.95 2.66
CA SER A 177 -13.77 6.20 3.29
C SER A 177 -13.88 4.68 3.17
N THR A 178 -14.99 4.17 2.63
CA THR A 178 -15.20 2.73 2.45
C THR A 178 -14.15 2.18 1.50
N ASN A 179 -13.37 1.21 1.99
CA ASN A 179 -12.39 0.48 1.21
C ASN A 179 -12.34 -0.98 1.68
N VAL A 180 -11.83 -1.87 0.82
CA VAL A 180 -11.77 -3.33 1.10
C VAL A 180 -10.41 -3.78 1.64
N PHE A 181 -9.45 -2.86 1.76
CA PHE A 181 -8.04 -3.16 2.03
C PHE A 181 -7.70 -3.12 3.51
N ILE A 182 -8.24 -2.14 4.24
CA ILE A 182 -7.98 -1.91 5.65
C ILE A 182 -9.25 -2.28 6.43
N LYS A 183 -9.17 -3.35 7.22
CA LYS A 183 -10.25 -3.85 8.05
C LYS A 183 -10.20 -3.26 9.46
#